data_AF-V4N5J7-F1
#
_entry.id   AF-V4N5J7-F1
#
_cell.length_a   1.000
_cell.length_b   1.000
_cell.length_c   1.000
_cell.angle_alpha   90.00
_cell.angle_beta   90.00
_cell.angle_gamma   90.00
#
_symmetry.space_group_name_H-M   'P 1'
#
loop_
_entity.id
_entity.type
_entity.pdbx_description
1 polymer ?
#
loop_
_entity_poly.entity_id
_entity_poly.type
_entity_poly.pdbx_seq_one_letter_code
_entity_poly.pdbx_strand_id
1 'polypeptide(L)' 'MSRGLTHLAKLEAQTIHVIRESVAEARNPVMLFSAGKDSTVMAQLANDESNSRC' A
#
# COMPACT_ATOMS: atom_id res chain seq x y z
N MET A 1 8.18 7.87 -18.34
CA MET A 1 9.02 6.65 -18.44
C MET A 1 8.14 5.43 -18.22
N SER A 2 7.84 4.68 -19.27
CA SER A 2 7.20 3.36 -19.14
C SER A 2 8.21 2.43 -18.47
N ARG A 3 8.09 2.26 -17.15
CA ARG A 3 8.87 1.26 -16.42
C ARG A 3 8.25 -0.08 -16.75
N GLY A 4 8.89 -0.88 -17.60
CA GLY A 4 8.62 -2.32 -17.60
C GLY A 4 8.64 -2.81 -16.15
N LEU A 5 7.65 -3.61 -15.73
CA LEU A 5 7.39 -3.90 -14.32
C LEU A 5 8.67 -4.34 -13.61
N THR A 6 9.28 -3.42 -12.87
CA THR A 6 10.46 -3.71 -12.06
C THR A 6 10.01 -4.64 -10.94
N HIS A 7 10.92 -5.43 -10.38
CA HIS A 7 10.62 -6.29 -9.23
C HIS A 7 9.90 -5.53 -8.10
N LEU A 8 10.29 -4.27 -7.88
CA LEU A 8 9.66 -3.36 -6.91
C LEU A 8 8.21 -2.99 -7.29
N ALA A 9 7.93 -2.68 -8.57
CA ALA A 9 6.56 -2.40 -9.01
C ALA A 9 5.63 -3.61 -8.84
N LYS A 10 6.16 -4.83 -9.01
CA LYS A 10 5.41 -6.06 -8.72
C LYS A 10 5.10 -6.19 -7.23
N LEU A 11 6.08 -5.95 -6.37
CA LEU A 11 5.88 -5.98 -4.91
C LEU A 11 4.89 -4.89 -4.47
N GLU A 12 5.01 -3.69 -5.00
CA GLU A 12 4.09 -2.58 -4.73
C GLU A 12 2.63 -2.94 -5.07
N ALA A 13 2.39 -3.48 -6.27
CA ALA A 13 1.06 -3.93 -6.68
C ALA A 13 0.50 -5.04 -5.77
N GLN A 14 1.35 -5.99 -5.36
CA GLN A 14 0.96 -7.06 -4.43
C GLN A 14 0.64 -6.53 -3.04
N THR A 15 1.45 -5.60 -2.52
CA THR A 15 1.22 -5.00 -1.21
C THR A 15 -0.06 -4.17 -1.19
N ILE A 16 -0.31 -3.35 -2.21
CA ILE A 16 -1.57 -2.59 -2.34
C ILE A 16 -2.77 -3.55 -2.39
N HIS A 17 -2.65 -4.66 -3.12
CA HIS A 17 -3.71 -5.67 -3.19
C HIS A 17 -4.05 -6.24 -1.80
N VAL A 18 -3.04 -6.66 -1.03
CA VAL A 18 -3.23 -7.19 0.33
C VAL A 18 -3.82 -6.15 1.28
N ILE A 19 -3.35 -4.89 1.21
CA ILE A 19 -3.90 -3.78 2.01
C ILE A 19 -5.39 -3.60 1.69
N ARG A 20 -5.77 -3.63 0.41
CA ARG A 20 -7.17 -3.49 -0.01
C ARG A 20 -8.07 -4.61 0.49
N GLU A 21 -7.61 -5.85 0.41
CA GLU A 21 -8.33 -7.01 0.94
C GLU A 21 -8.55 -6.86 2.45
N SER A 22 -7.48 -6.53 3.19
CA SER A 22 -7.55 -6.34 4.64
C SER A 22 -8.49 -5.19 5.03
N VAL A 23 -8.49 -4.09 4.28
CA VAL A 23 -9.39 -2.94 4.49
C VAL A 23 -10.84 -3.29 4.14
N ALA A 24 -11.07 -4.11 3.11
CA ALA A 24 -12.40 -4.56 2.73
C ALA A 24 -13.05 -5.50 3.76
N GLU A 25 -12.24 -6.31 4.46
CA GLU A 25 -12.71 -7.23 5.49
C GLU A 25 -12.86 -6.59 6.88
N ALA A 26 -12.10 -5.53 7.17
CA ALA A 26 -12.10 -4.87 8.47
C ALA A 26 -13.23 -3.84 8.62
N ARG A 27 -13.94 -3.86 9.77
CA ARG A 27 -15.00 -2.87 10.08
C ARG A 27 -14.46 -1.47 10.39
N ASN A 28 -13.27 -1.37 10.97
CA ASN A 28 -12.60 -0.11 11.30
C ASN A 28 -11.07 -0.29 11.15
N PRO A 29 -10.56 -0.23 9.91
CA PRO A 29 -9.14 -0.48 9.66
C PRO A 29 -8.28 0.63 10.28
N VAL A 30 -7.22 0.23 10.97
CA VAL A 30 -6.22 1.15 11.54
C VAL A 30 -4.83 0.69 11.10
N MET A 31 -3.94 1.65 10.85
CA MET A 31 -2.53 1.37 10.60
C MET A 31 -1.71 1.75 11.82
N LEU A 32 -0.97 0.80 12.38
CA LEU A 32 -0.04 1.07 13.47
C LEU A 32 1.21 1.74 12.90
N PHE A 33 1.51 2.94 13.38
CA PHE A 33 2.64 3.74 12.90
C PHE A 33 3.69 3.91 14.00
N SER A 34 4.88 3.36 13.78
CA SER A 34 6.00 3.41 14.73
C SER A 34 7.08 4.43 14.35
N ALA A 35 6.83 5.29 13.36
CA ALA A 35 7.82 6.19 12.76
C ALA A 35 9.09 5.49 12.23
N GLY A 36 9.04 4.18 12.01
CA GLY A 36 10.11 3.41 11.37
C GLY A 36 10.07 3.48 9.85
N LYS A 37 11.11 2.95 9.20
CA LYS A 37 11.19 2.89 7.73
C LYS A 37 10.03 2.09 7.13
N ASP A 38 9.68 0.97 7.75
CA ASP A 38 8.69 0.03 7.20
C ASP A 38 7.27 0.61 7.35
N SER A 39 6.97 1.23 8.49
CA SER A 39 5.69 1.93 8.69
C SER A 39 5.56 3.18 7.81
N THR A 40 6.68 3.84 7.48
CA THR A 40 6.68 4.99 6.56
C THR A 40 6.38 4.54 5.13
N VAL A 41 7.00 3.45 4.67
CA VAL A 41 6.71 2.86 3.35
C VAL A 41 5.25 2.38 3.29
N MET A 42 4.74 1.71 4.32
CA MET A 42 3.33 1.31 4.36
C MET A 42 2.37 2.50 4.32
N ALA A 43 2.65 3.58 5.05
CA ALA A 43 1.83 4.79 5.03
C ALA A 43 1.82 5.44 3.65
N GLN A 44 2.97 5.49 2.98
CA GLN A 44 3.06 5.97 1.60
C GLN A 44 2.23 5.09 0.65
N LEU A 45 2.34 3.76 0.75
CA LEU A 45 1.58 2.83 -0.08
C LEU A 45 0.08 2.91 0.16
N ALA A 46 -0.37 3.15 1.40
CA ALA A 46 -1.78 3.37 1.70
C ALA A 46 -2.31 4.71 1.14
N ASN A 47 -1.46 5.74 1.11
CA ASN A 47 -1.77 7.00 0.44
C ASN A 47 -1.87 6.82 -1.08
N ASP A 48 -0.97 6.03 -1.68
CA ASP A 48 -0.99 5.72 -3.11
C ASP A 48 -2.21 4.85 -3.50
N GLU A 49 -2.65 3.94 -2.61
CA GLU A 49 -3.92 3.21 -2.74
C GLU A 49 -5.13 4.13 -2.77
N SER A 50 -5.15 5.16 -1.93
CA SER A 50 -6.23 6.15 -1.86
C SER A 50 -6.31 6.99 -3.13
N ASN A 51 -5.16 7.40 -3.69
CA ASN A 51 -5.10 8.16 -4.94
C ASN A 51 -5.48 7.34 -6.18
N SER A 52 -5.26 6.01 -6.14
CA SER A 52 -5.66 5.09 -7.21
C SER A 52 -7.16 4.79 -7.25
N ARG A 53 -7.96 5.38 -6.36
CA ARG A 53 -9.44 5.31 -6.36
C ARG A 53 -10.11 6.43 -7.17
N CYS A 54 -9.36 7.40 -7.69
CA CYS A 54 -9.85 8.50 -8.54
C CYS A 54 -9.63 8.22 -10.03
#